data_AF-R8YY42-F1
#
_entry.id   AF-R8YY42-F1
#
_cell.length_a   1.000
_cell.length_b   1.000
_cell.length_c   1.000
_cell.angle_alpha   90.00
_cell.angle_beta   90.00
_cell.angle_gamma   90.00
#
_symmetry.space_group_name_H-M   'P 1'
#
loop_
_entity.id
_entity.type
_entity.pdbx_description
1 polymer ?
#
loop_
_entity_poly.entity_id
_entity_poly.type
_entity_poly.pdbx_seq_one_letter_code
_entity_poly.pdbx_strand_id
1 'polypeptide(L)'
;MSCNLTPYEISLEVKNYLDREKISLRDVCNKFNLLKKDEINLGLVKPLNKDFLLRIKNSDFKVVNRRVLDLCEFLKIGVNQKILSRTSMTAEFQNLERIALEHPSLEQKLKSLLAEVNDLLTTNIRR
;
A
#
# COMPACT_ATOMS: atom_id res chain seq x y z
N MET A 1 -12.62 6.09 -2.76
CA MET A 1 -11.37 5.46 -3.20
C MET A 1 -10.76 4.71 -2.04
N SER A 2 -10.38 3.45 -2.22
CA SER A 2 -9.78 2.57 -1.20
C SER A 2 -8.32 2.29 -1.58
N CYS A 3 -7.36 2.78 -0.80
CA CYS A 3 -5.95 2.43 -0.98
C CYS A 3 -5.73 1.01 -0.42
N ASN A 4 -5.36 0.07 -1.28
CA ASN A 4 -5.12 -1.33 -0.92
C ASN A 4 -3.67 -1.58 -0.46
N LEU A 5 -2.91 -0.50 -0.22
CA LEU A 5 -1.51 -0.56 0.20
C LEU A 5 -1.42 -0.57 1.73
N THR A 6 -0.51 -1.39 2.25
CA THR A 6 -0.09 -1.35 3.65
C THR A 6 0.61 -0.03 3.97
N PRO A 7 0.71 0.37 5.25
CA PRO A 7 1.47 1.55 5.65
C PRO A 7 2.90 1.56 5.10
N TYR A 8 3.56 0.39 5.10
CA TYR A 8 4.91 0.23 4.57
C TYR A 8 4.99 0.48 3.06
N GLU A 9 4.08 -0.09 2.28
CA GLU A 9 4.02 0.14 0.83
C GLU A 9 3.77 1.62 0.50
N ILE A 10 2.90 2.28 1.26
CA ILE A 10 2.67 3.74 1.12
C ILE A 10 3.95 4.52 1.43
N SER A 11 4.67 4.19 2.50
CA SER A 11 5.94 4.83 2.85
C SER A 11 6.98 4.70 1.74
N LEU A 12 7.10 3.49 1.17
CA LEU A 12 8.03 3.21 0.10
C LEU A 12 7.69 4.03 -1.16
N GLU A 13 6.41 4.07 -1.55
CA GLU A 13 5.95 4.85 -2.70
C GLU A 13 6.13 6.36 -2.50
N VAL A 14 5.87 6.87 -1.29
CA VAL A 14 6.15 8.27 -0.95
C VAL A 14 7.63 8.57 -1.06
N LYS A 15 8.51 7.67 -0.59
CA LYS A 15 9.96 7.84 -0.71
C LYS A 15 10.41 7.83 -2.18
N ASN A 16 9.93 6.87 -2.96
CA ASN A 16 10.22 6.78 -4.40
C ASN A 16 9.77 8.03 -5.15
N TYR A 17 8.61 8.59 -4.80
CA TYR A 17 8.12 9.84 -5.37
C TYR A 17 9.06 11.01 -5.07
N LEU A 18 9.47 11.19 -3.80
CA LEU A 18 10.39 12.27 -3.41
C LEU A 18 11.73 12.18 -4.13
N ASP A 19 12.28 10.97 -4.23
CA ASP A 19 13.57 10.70 -4.85
C ASP A 19 13.51 10.92 -6.37
N ARG A 20 12.43 10.49 -7.04
CA ARG A 20 12.21 10.68 -8.48
C ARG A 20 12.01 12.15 -8.84
N GLU A 21 11.16 12.85 -8.11
CA GLU A 21 10.85 14.26 -8.39
C GLU A 21 11.93 15.23 -7.87
N LYS A 22 12.87 14.74 -7.06
CA LYS A 22 13.93 15.53 -6.40
C LYS A 22 13.37 16.73 -5.62
N ILE A 23 12.25 16.54 -4.94
CA ILE A 23 11.57 17.59 -4.16
C ILE A 23 11.63 17.34 -2.66
N SER A 24 11.56 18.41 -1.87
CA SER A 24 11.52 18.29 -0.42
C SER A 24 10.10 18.00 0.09
N LEU A 25 10.02 17.51 1.33
CA LEU A 25 8.74 17.38 2.05
C LEU A 25 7.97 18.71 2.13
N ARG A 26 8.69 19.84 2.21
CA ARG A 26 8.07 21.17 2.28
C ARG A 26 7.41 21.53 0.96
N ASP A 27 8.07 21.22 -0.16
CA ASP A 27 7.52 21.47 -1.49
C ASP A 27 6.26 20.66 -1.75
N VAL A 28 6.22 19.39 -1.29
CA VAL A 28 5.05 18.52 -1.37
C VAL A 28 3.88 19.12 -0.58
N CYS A 29 4.13 19.54 0.67
CA CYS A 29 3.10 20.20 1.49
C CYS A 29 2.56 21.45 0.80
N ASN A 30 3.44 22.30 0.29
CA ASN A 30 3.07 23.55 -0.36
C ASN A 30 2.25 23.29 -1.62
N LYS A 31 2.69 22.36 -2.49
CA LYS A 31 1.96 22.00 -3.71
C LYS A 31 0.57 21.42 -3.39
N PHE A 32 0.48 20.50 -2.42
CA PHE A 32 -0.80 19.94 -2.00
C PHE A 32 -1.74 21.02 -1.46
N ASN A 33 -1.27 21.82 -0.50
CA ASN A 33 -2.09 22.84 0.17
C ASN A 33 -2.52 23.94 -0.79
N LEU A 34 -1.69 24.26 -1.79
CA LEU A 34 -2.04 25.21 -2.85
C LEU A 34 -3.13 24.62 -3.77
N LEU A 35 -2.96 23.38 -4.22
CA LEU A 35 -3.92 22.70 -5.09
C LEU A 35 -5.28 22.50 -4.41
N LYS A 36 -5.26 22.19 -3.11
CA LYS A 36 -6.45 21.88 -2.30
C LYS A 36 -6.94 23.09 -1.48
N LYS A 37 -6.48 24.30 -1.79
CA LYS A 37 -6.74 25.50 -0.98
C LYS A 37 -8.22 25.72 -0.70
N ASP A 38 -9.06 25.60 -1.70
CA ASP A 38 -10.50 25.84 -1.57
C ASP A 38 -11.18 24.75 -0.72
N GLU A 39 -10.83 23.47 -0.96
CA GLU A 39 -11.31 22.34 -0.17
C GLU A 39 -10.85 22.42 1.31
N ILE A 40 -9.65 22.94 1.55
CA ILE A 40 -9.12 23.19 2.90
C ILE A 40 -9.89 24.33 3.58
N ASN A 41 -10.17 25.42 2.87
CA ASN A 41 -10.94 26.55 3.41
C ASN A 41 -12.38 26.16 3.73
N LEU A 42 -12.96 25.24 2.96
CA LEU A 42 -14.28 24.65 3.21
C LEU A 42 -14.26 23.57 4.30
N GLY A 43 -13.10 23.22 4.85
CA GLY A 43 -12.94 22.19 5.90
C GLY A 43 -13.11 20.75 5.42
N LEU A 44 -13.17 20.53 4.10
CA LEU A 44 -13.35 19.21 3.48
C LEU A 44 -12.07 18.38 3.51
N VAL A 45 -10.91 19.04 3.42
CA VAL A 45 -9.58 18.41 3.41
C VAL A 45 -8.71 19.04 4.48
N LYS A 46 -7.95 18.21 5.22
CA LYS A 46 -6.98 18.73 6.20
C LYS A 46 -5.67 19.11 5.47
N PRO A 47 -5.09 20.29 5.75
CA PRO A 47 -3.83 20.68 5.16
C PRO A 47 -2.72 19.70 5.53
N LEU A 48 -1.78 19.47 4.63
CA LEU A 48 -0.58 18.70 4.90
C LEU A 48 0.46 19.55 5.62
N ASN A 49 1.22 18.92 6.51
CA ASN A 49 2.36 19.53 7.17
C ASN A 49 3.55 18.58 7.14
N LYS A 50 4.75 19.13 7.37
CA LYS A 50 6.00 18.39 7.27
C LYS A 50 6.05 17.19 8.20
N ASP A 51 5.57 17.32 9.44
CA ASP A 51 5.60 16.24 10.43
C ASP A 51 4.71 15.07 10.03
N PHE A 52 3.54 15.35 9.44
CA PHE A 52 2.68 14.32 8.87
C PHE A 52 3.40 13.58 7.75
N LEU A 53 3.95 14.28 6.75
CA LEU A 53 4.66 13.62 5.67
C LEU A 53 5.92 12.88 6.14
N LEU A 54 6.63 13.39 7.15
CA LEU A 54 7.78 12.73 7.73
C LEU A 54 7.39 11.39 8.36
N ARG A 55 6.30 11.36 9.13
CA ARG A 55 5.77 10.10 9.68
C ARG A 55 5.36 9.12 8.59
N ILE A 56 4.68 9.59 7.54
CA ILE A 56 4.31 8.72 6.41
C ILE A 56 5.57 8.18 5.73
N LYS A 57 6.57 9.02 5.43
CA LYS A 57 7.82 8.62 4.80
C LYS A 57 8.60 7.58 5.62
N ASN A 58 8.55 7.68 6.95
CA ASN A 58 9.28 6.81 7.87
C ASN A 58 8.47 5.58 8.32
N SER A 59 7.25 5.38 7.81
CA SER A 59 6.34 4.32 8.25
C SER A 59 5.90 4.42 9.72
N ASP A 60 5.96 5.62 10.30
CA ASP A 60 5.52 5.93 11.68
C ASP A 60 4.00 6.22 11.74
N PHE A 61 3.20 5.38 11.10
CA PHE A 61 1.74 5.44 11.14
C PHE A 61 1.12 4.05 11.01
N LYS A 62 0.02 3.82 11.72
CA LYS A 62 -0.61 2.49 11.81
C LYS A 62 -1.85 2.32 10.93
N VAL A 63 -2.53 3.42 10.60
CA VAL A 63 -3.85 3.39 9.95
C VAL A 63 -3.84 4.26 8.71
N VAL A 64 -4.32 3.70 7.61
CA VAL A 64 -4.58 4.41 6.35
C VAL A 64 -5.92 5.14 6.47
N ASN A 65 -5.88 6.33 7.06
CA ASN A 65 -7.07 7.18 7.21
C ASN A 65 -7.28 8.06 5.97
N ARG A 66 -8.40 8.81 5.95
CA ARG A 66 -8.76 9.67 4.81
C ARG A 66 -7.65 10.63 4.38
N ARG A 67 -6.92 11.22 5.33
CA ARG A 67 -5.81 12.15 5.03
C ARG A 67 -4.64 11.45 4.33
N VAL A 68 -4.40 10.18 4.64
CA VAL A 68 -3.40 9.35 3.92
C VAL A 68 -3.91 9.05 2.51
N LEU A 69 -5.20 8.76 2.35
CA LEU A 69 -5.81 8.53 1.04
C LEU A 69 -5.72 9.78 0.15
N ASP A 70 -6.03 10.96 0.68
CA ASP A 70 -5.93 12.22 -0.05
C ASP A 70 -4.48 12.49 -0.51
N LEU A 71 -3.49 12.13 0.32
CA LEU A 71 -2.08 12.17 -0.06
C LEU A 71 -1.76 11.19 -1.20
N CYS A 72 -2.19 9.92 -1.08
CA CYS A 72 -1.96 8.92 -2.12
C CYS A 72 -2.58 9.34 -3.45
N GLU A 73 -3.79 9.88 -3.43
CA GLU A 73 -4.50 10.42 -4.59
C GLU A 73 -3.70 11.58 -5.22
N PHE A 74 -3.26 12.55 -4.41
CA PHE A 74 -2.44 13.67 -4.88
C PHE A 74 -1.13 13.22 -5.53
N LEU A 75 -0.43 12.26 -4.92
CA LEU A 75 0.84 11.73 -5.42
C LEU A 75 0.66 10.74 -6.58
N LYS A 76 -0.58 10.41 -6.96
CA LYS A 76 -0.92 9.35 -7.91
C LYS A 76 -0.26 8.02 -7.55
N ILE A 77 -0.07 7.77 -6.26
CA ILE A 77 0.41 6.48 -5.76
C ILE A 77 -0.71 5.49 -6.01
N GLY A 78 -0.42 4.49 -6.83
CA GLY A 78 -1.40 3.59 -7.40
C GLY A 78 -2.30 2.97 -6.34
N VAL A 79 -3.53 3.50 -6.29
CA VAL A 79 -4.77 2.81 -5.91
C VAL A 79 -5.14 1.75 -6.98
N ASN A 80 -4.15 1.26 -7.73
CA ASN A 80 -4.30 0.13 -8.61
C ASN A 80 -4.48 -1.06 -7.70
N GLN A 81 -5.70 -1.58 -7.67
CA GLN A 81 -5.94 -2.96 -7.28
C GLN A 81 -4.79 -3.78 -7.85
N LYS A 82 -4.01 -4.47 -6.99
CA LYS A 82 -3.30 -5.66 -7.41
C LYS A 82 -4.39 -6.62 -7.89
N ILE A 83 -4.87 -6.44 -9.12
CA ILE A 83 -5.44 -7.53 -9.88
C ILE A 83 -4.21 -8.39 -10.10
N LEU A 84 -4.05 -9.42 -9.26
CA LEU A 84 -3.11 -10.49 -9.51
C LEU A 84 -3.44 -11.01 -10.91
N SER A 85 -2.67 -10.57 -11.91
CA SER A 85 -2.76 -11.18 -13.22
C SER A 85 -2.25 -12.60 -13.05
N ARG A 86 -2.75 -13.54 -13.86
CA ARG A 86 -2.30 -14.94 -13.79
C ARG A 86 -0.78 -15.04 -13.83
N THR A 87 -0.14 -14.16 -14.60
CA THR A 87 1.31 -14.07 -14.77
C THR A 87 2.01 -13.55 -13.52
N SER A 88 1.49 -12.52 -12.85
CA SER A 88 2.11 -12.01 -11.60
C SER A 88 1.92 -12.98 -10.44
N MET A 89 0.79 -13.69 -10.40
CA MET A 89 0.55 -14.76 -9.43
C MET A 89 1.58 -15.89 -9.58
N THR A 90 1.86 -16.34 -10.81
CA THR A 90 2.88 -17.38 -11.06
C THR A 90 4.27 -16.97 -10.58
N ALA A 91 4.69 -15.72 -10.83
CA ALA A 91 6.00 -15.22 -10.40
C ALA A 91 6.13 -15.16 -8.86
N GLU A 92 5.07 -14.72 -8.18
CA GLU A 92 5.02 -14.70 -6.72
C GLU A 92 5.02 -16.12 -6.13
N PHE A 93 4.29 -17.07 -6.72
CA PHE A 93 4.34 -18.48 -6.30
C PHE A 93 5.71 -19.10 -6.48
N GLN A 94 6.39 -18.84 -7.61
CA GLN A 94 7.77 -19.31 -7.83
C GLN A 94 8.74 -18.74 -6.80
N ASN A 95 8.57 -17.48 -6.40
CA ASN A 95 9.39 -16.86 -5.37
C ASN A 95 9.12 -17.48 -3.99
N LEU A 96 7.85 -17.75 -3.67
CA LEU A 96 7.47 -18.43 -2.43
C LEU A 96 8.01 -19.87 -2.38
N GLU A 97 7.97 -20.61 -3.48
CA GLU A 97 8.56 -21.95 -3.59
C GLU A 97 10.07 -21.91 -3.33
N ARG A 98 10.79 -20.95 -3.92
CA ARG A 98 12.22 -20.78 -3.69
C ARG A 98 12.54 -20.49 -2.22
N ILE A 99 11.79 -19.60 -1.58
CA ILE A 99 12.00 -19.26 -0.15
C ILE A 99 11.61 -20.44 0.74
N ALA A 100 10.60 -21.23 0.38
CA ALA A 100 10.21 -22.42 1.12
C ALA A 100 11.31 -23.51 1.10
N LEU A 101 12.06 -23.64 -0.01
CA LEU A 101 13.22 -24.53 -0.09
C LEU A 101 14.36 -24.11 0.86
N GLU A 102 14.53 -22.80 1.07
CA GLU A 102 15.54 -22.24 1.98
C GLU A 102 15.07 -22.28 3.45
N HIS A 103 13.76 -22.36 3.70
CA HIS A 103 13.15 -22.32 5.03
C HIS A 103 12.06 -23.39 5.24
N PRO A 104 12.40 -24.58 5.75
CA PRO A 104 11.46 -25.69 5.93
C PRO A 104 10.24 -25.37 6.81
N SER A 105 10.38 -24.44 7.76
CA SER A 105 9.29 -23.99 8.61
C SER A 105 8.26 -23.13 7.88
N LEU A 106 8.67 -22.45 6.80
CA LEU A 106 7.77 -21.68 5.94
C LEU A 106 7.00 -22.61 5.01
N GLU A 107 7.67 -23.64 4.48
CA GLU A 107 7.06 -24.68 3.65
C GLU A 107 5.86 -25.34 4.35
N GLN A 108 6.02 -25.70 5.63
CA GLN A 108 4.93 -26.31 6.41
C GLN A 108 3.72 -25.36 6.57
N LYS A 109 3.97 -24.06 6.81
CA LYS A 109 2.90 -23.06 6.93
C LYS A 109 2.17 -22.86 5.60
N LEU A 110 2.90 -22.80 4.48
CA LEU A 110 2.32 -22.70 3.15
C LEU A 110 1.43 -23.90 2.82
N LYS A 111 1.88 -25.12 3.16
CA LYS A 111 1.09 -26.34 3.00
C LYS A 111 -0.21 -26.30 3.82
N SER A 112 -0.16 -25.84 5.08
CA SER A 112 -1.35 -25.69 5.92
C SER A 112 -2.37 -24.72 5.30
N LEU A 113 -1.89 -23.54 4.87
CA LEU A 113 -2.75 -22.53 4.26
C LEU A 113 -3.40 -23.02 2.96
N LEU A 114 -2.65 -23.73 2.12
CA LEU A 114 -3.18 -24.32 0.89
C LEU A 114 -4.23 -25.40 1.19
N ALA A 115 -4.01 -26.22 2.22
CA ALA A 115 -4.98 -27.21 2.68
C ALA A 115 -6.26 -26.54 3.20
N GLU A 116 -6.14 -25.50 4.03
CA GLU A 116 -7.28 -24.72 4.55
C GLU A 116 -8.09 -24.08 3.41
N VAL A 117 -7.43 -23.51 2.40
CA VAL A 117 -8.09 -22.96 1.21
C VAL A 117 -8.80 -24.06 0.42
N ASN A 118 -8.16 -25.23 0.25
CA ASN A 118 -8.76 -26.37 -0.44
C ASN A 118 -10.01 -26.89 0.31
N ASP A 119 -9.96 -26.94 1.64
CA ASP A 119 -11.10 -27.34 2.47
C ASP A 119 -12.25 -26.34 2.33
N LEU A 120 -11.98 -25.03 2.27
CA LEU A 120 -12.98 -23.98 2.06
C LEU A 120 -13.62 -24.06 0.66
N LEU A 121 -12.84 -24.40 -0.37
CA LEU A 121 -13.36 -24.57 -1.73
C LEU A 121 -14.18 -25.84 -1.85
N THR A 122 -13.74 -26.94 -1.26
CA THR A 122 -14.46 -28.24 -1.31
C THR A 122 -15.73 -28.24 -0.47
N THR A 123 -15.78 -27.49 0.64
CA THR A 123 -17.00 -27.33 1.46
C THR A 123 -18.04 -26.40 0.84
N ASN A 124 -17.63 -25.35 0.08
CA ASN A 124 -18.57 -24.43 -0.56
C ASN A 124 -19.08 -24.89 -1.94
N ILE A 125 -18.44 -25.88 -2.58
CA ILE A 125 -18.87 -26.41 -3.89
C ILE A 125 -19.90 -27.56 -3.78
N ARG A 126 -20.22 -28.02 -2.56
CA ARG A 126 -21.20 -29.10 -2.30
C ARG A 126 -22.59 -28.63 -1.82
N ARG A 127 -23.00 -27.40 -2.12
CA ARG A 127 -24.38 -26.94 -1.92
C ARG A 127 -25.05 -26.60 -3.24
#